data_AF-A0A1G7CUQ9-F1
#
_entry.id   AF-A0A1G7CUQ9-F1
#
_cell.length_a   1.000
_cell.length_b   1.000
_cell.length_c   1.000
_cell.angle_alpha   90.00
_cell.angle_beta   90.00
_cell.angle_gamma   90.00
#
_symmetry.space_group_name_H-M   'P 1'
#
loop_
_entity.id
_entity.type
_entity.pdbx_description
1 polymer ?
#
loop_
_entity_poly.entity_id
_entity_poly.type
_entity_poly.pdbx_seq_one_letter_code
_entity_poly.pdbx_strand_id
1 'polypeptide(L)'
;MTTSTEHPEDVIVSVQDLQVEFKTTLGVVRALNGVSFDIPRGKVVGIVGESGCGKSVTARAIMQIIEHPGKITNGSIEFHRQGGDRATSQLLAEDGAGADDAVTASGGVDITRLNPRSAAMRAIRGAEIAMIFQEPMTSLNPVYTVGSQIEEAILLHQTPDKEKARQQAVDMLRQVGMPNPERIAKSYPHQLSGGMRQRAMIAMAMSCHPALLIADEPTTALDVTTEAQILALMRKLKDEIGMSIMFITHSMGVVAQLCDEVIVMYLGQVVERASVDEIFYNPKHPYTRSLLRSIPRIGMAEHTPLEVIKGSIPDPYTQVTGCSFHPRCPDYLGDVCRDTIPAEALLAGPTPHGAKCHLYTDEGRAALAAPATTRG
;
A
#
# COMPACT_ATOMS: atom_id res chain seq x y z
N MET A 1 27.10 23.89 -3.92
CA MET A 1 26.10 22.95 -4.46
C MET A 1 25.69 22.05 -3.32
N THR A 2 24.62 22.46 -2.64
CA THR A 2 24.10 21.83 -1.42
C THR A 2 23.47 20.50 -1.78
N THR A 3 24.04 19.43 -1.21
CA THR A 3 23.43 18.11 -1.10
C THR A 3 22.18 18.23 -0.24
N SER A 4 21.02 18.29 -0.86
CA SER A 4 19.73 18.15 -0.16
C SER A 4 19.53 16.67 0.16
N THR A 5 20.06 16.24 1.31
CA THR A 5 19.53 15.08 2.04
C THR A 5 18.06 15.39 2.36
N GLU A 6 17.13 14.71 1.71
CA GLU A 6 15.72 14.68 2.13
C GLU A 6 15.68 14.26 3.60
N HIS A 7 15.07 15.11 4.43
CA HIS A 7 15.04 14.91 5.87
C HIS A 7 14.15 13.69 6.22
N PRO A 8 14.53 12.86 7.20
CA PRO A 8 13.67 11.82 7.78
C PRO A 8 12.30 12.31 8.29
N GLU A 9 12.11 13.63 8.38
CA GLU A 9 10.92 14.27 8.95
C GLU A 9 9.70 14.27 8.02
N ASP A 10 9.88 14.03 6.70
CA ASP A 10 8.80 14.06 5.71
C ASP A 10 8.21 12.67 5.37
N VAL A 11 8.60 11.64 6.13
CA VAL A 11 8.06 10.27 6.00
C VAL A 11 6.99 10.05 7.06
N ILE A 12 5.85 9.47 6.66
CA ILE A 12 4.78 9.07 7.60
C ILE A 12 4.93 7.61 8.03
N VAL A 13 5.33 6.73 7.13
CA VAL A 13 5.60 5.32 7.40
C VAL A 13 6.87 4.89 6.69
N SER A 14 7.82 4.30 7.41
CA SER A 14 8.99 3.61 6.86
C SER A 14 8.86 2.11 7.11
N VAL A 15 8.97 1.31 6.05
CA VAL A 15 8.99 -0.15 6.13
C VAL A 15 10.40 -0.61 5.80
N GLN A 16 11.01 -1.43 6.65
CA GLN A 16 12.38 -1.90 6.47
C GLN A 16 12.50 -3.42 6.64
N ASP A 17 13.01 -4.08 5.59
CA ASP A 17 13.28 -5.53 5.53
C ASP A 17 12.11 -6.39 6.04
N LEU A 18 10.87 -5.98 5.73
CA LEU A 18 9.69 -6.61 6.25
C LEU A 18 9.51 -8.01 5.65
N GLN A 19 9.40 -9.01 6.52
CA GLN A 19 9.17 -10.40 6.16
C GLN A 19 7.93 -10.92 6.86
N VAL A 20 7.03 -11.54 6.09
CA VAL A 20 5.79 -12.12 6.59
C VAL A 20 5.66 -13.54 6.06
N GLU A 21 5.52 -14.47 6.99
CA GLU A 21 5.41 -15.90 6.70
C GLU A 21 4.07 -16.47 7.18
N PHE A 22 3.50 -17.37 6.37
CA PHE A 22 2.32 -18.16 6.70
C PHE A 22 2.73 -19.62 6.82
N LYS A 23 2.56 -20.20 8.02
CA LYS A 23 2.81 -21.62 8.25
C LYS A 23 1.56 -22.42 7.89
N THR A 24 1.60 -23.16 6.79
CA THR A 24 0.50 -24.02 6.36
C THR A 24 0.87 -25.49 6.57
N THR A 25 -0.07 -26.40 6.31
CA THR A 25 0.18 -27.85 6.35
C THR A 25 1.12 -28.33 5.25
N LEU A 26 1.24 -27.59 4.15
CA LEU A 26 2.09 -27.93 3.00
C LEU A 26 3.50 -27.33 3.10
N GLY A 27 3.71 -26.35 3.98
CA GLY A 27 5.00 -25.71 4.17
C GLY A 27 4.87 -24.26 4.64
N VAL A 28 5.97 -23.51 4.53
CA VAL A 28 6.00 -22.08 4.86
C VAL A 28 5.87 -21.29 3.57
N VAL A 29 4.84 -20.45 3.49
CA VAL A 29 4.68 -19.47 2.41
C VAL A 29 5.26 -18.14 2.87
N ARG A 30 6.26 -17.62 2.17
CA ARG A 30 6.81 -16.27 2.38
C ARG A 30 6.01 -15.28 1.56
N ALA A 31 5.05 -14.61 2.18
CA ALA A 31 4.21 -13.63 1.50
C ALA A 31 4.94 -12.31 1.26
N LEU A 32 5.80 -11.90 2.20
CA LEU A 32 6.73 -10.77 2.06
C LEU A 32 8.15 -11.26 2.37
N ASN A 33 9.12 -10.83 1.57
CA ASN A 33 10.49 -11.31 1.58
C ASN A 33 11.49 -10.15 1.45
N GLY A 34 11.57 -9.32 2.49
CA GLY A 34 12.48 -8.17 2.57
C GLY A 34 11.94 -6.95 1.84
N VAL A 35 10.68 -6.60 2.13
CA VAL A 35 10.03 -5.41 1.60
C VAL A 35 10.55 -4.19 2.35
N SER A 36 11.08 -3.21 1.61
CA SER A 36 11.49 -1.92 2.15
C SER A 36 10.96 -0.80 1.26
N PHE A 37 10.34 0.21 1.86
CA PHE A 37 9.91 1.44 1.18
C PHE A 37 9.44 2.47 2.21
N ASP A 38 9.35 3.72 1.78
CA ASP A 38 8.81 4.82 2.58
C ASP A 38 7.55 5.37 1.95
N ILE A 39 6.64 5.84 2.79
CA ILE A 39 5.47 6.62 2.40
C ILE A 39 5.72 8.07 2.79
N PRO A 40 5.91 8.99 1.84
CA PRO A 40 6.06 10.41 2.16
C PRO A 40 4.75 11.04 2.64
N ARG A 41 4.83 12.12 3.41
CA ARG A 41 3.68 12.91 3.85
C ARG A 41 3.02 13.62 2.66
N GLY A 42 1.69 13.70 2.68
CA GLY A 42 0.90 14.38 1.65
C GLY A 42 1.03 13.78 0.25
N LYS A 43 1.66 12.62 0.08
CA LYS A 43 1.80 11.92 -1.19
C LYS A 43 0.83 10.73 -1.29
N VAL A 44 0.47 10.40 -2.52
CA VAL A 44 -0.19 9.15 -2.86
C VAL A 44 0.85 8.18 -3.39
N VAL A 45 1.09 7.11 -2.66
CA VAL A 45 2.01 6.03 -3.06
C VAL A 45 1.17 4.84 -3.53
N GLY A 46 1.30 4.50 -4.81
CA GLY A 46 0.65 3.36 -5.42
C GLY A 46 1.45 2.08 -5.21
N ILE A 47 0.81 0.98 -4.82
CA ILE A 47 1.41 -0.36 -4.78
C ILE A 47 0.72 -1.24 -5.82
N VAL A 48 1.50 -1.77 -6.76
CA VAL A 48 1.01 -2.54 -7.91
C VAL A 48 1.77 -3.85 -8.09
N GLY A 49 1.12 -4.80 -8.76
CA GLY A 49 1.68 -6.11 -9.08
C GLY A 49 0.59 -7.14 -9.30
N GLU A 50 0.98 -8.33 -9.77
CA GLU A 50 0.08 -9.46 -10.00
C GLU A 50 -0.63 -9.89 -8.70
N SER A 51 -1.75 -10.61 -8.83
CA SER A 51 -2.44 -11.17 -7.66
C SER A 51 -1.50 -12.09 -6.88
N GLY A 52 -1.54 -12.01 -5.55
CA GLY A 52 -0.68 -12.81 -4.67
C GLY A 52 0.74 -12.30 -4.48
N CYS A 53 1.13 -11.14 -5.03
CA CYS A 53 2.49 -10.61 -4.84
C CYS A 53 2.77 -9.95 -3.46
N GLY A 54 1.79 -9.89 -2.55
CA GLY A 54 1.96 -9.39 -1.19
C GLY A 54 1.41 -7.98 -0.90
N LYS A 55 0.73 -7.32 -1.83
CA LYS A 55 0.21 -5.95 -1.65
C LYS A 55 -0.71 -5.81 -0.42
N SER A 56 -1.79 -6.59 -0.35
CA SER A 56 -2.73 -6.58 0.77
C SER A 56 -2.11 -7.09 2.07
N VAL A 57 -1.14 -8.01 1.99
CA VAL A 57 -0.39 -8.48 3.18
C VAL A 57 0.46 -7.34 3.76
N THR A 58 1.02 -6.48 2.91
CA THR A 58 1.77 -5.28 3.32
C THR A 58 0.86 -4.32 4.09
N ALA A 59 -0.33 -4.01 3.57
CA ALA A 59 -1.34 -3.20 4.28
C ALA A 59 -1.71 -3.80 5.64
N ARG A 60 -2.02 -5.11 5.68
CA ARG A 60 -2.37 -5.80 6.92
C ARG A 60 -1.23 -5.85 7.93
N ALA A 61 0.02 -5.88 7.48
CA ALA A 61 1.21 -5.82 8.32
C ALA A 61 1.34 -4.46 9.00
N ILE A 62 1.20 -3.36 8.24
CA ILE A 62 1.20 -1.98 8.78
C ILE A 62 0.07 -1.82 9.79
N MET A 63 -1.11 -2.35 9.49
CA MET A 63 -2.24 -2.33 10.40
C MET A 63 -2.13 -3.36 11.54
N GLN A 64 -1.12 -4.24 11.59
CA GLN A 64 -0.99 -5.32 12.59
C GLN A 64 -2.24 -6.24 12.68
N ILE A 65 -2.93 -6.45 11.56
CA ILE A 65 -4.15 -7.28 11.44
C ILE A 65 -3.92 -8.52 10.55
N ILE A 66 -2.68 -8.98 10.44
CA ILE A 66 -2.37 -10.23 9.75
C ILE A 66 -3.13 -11.38 10.42
N GLU A 67 -3.91 -12.11 9.62
CA GLU A 67 -4.69 -13.25 10.09
C GLU A 67 -3.78 -14.45 10.38
N HIS A 68 -4.15 -15.24 11.39
CA HIS A 68 -3.50 -16.52 11.65
C HIS A 68 -3.68 -17.43 10.42
N PRO A 69 -2.64 -18.16 9.94
CA PRO A 69 -1.34 -18.43 10.59
C PRO A 69 -0.20 -17.44 10.29
N GLY A 70 -0.48 -16.33 9.62
CA GLY A 70 0.52 -15.34 9.23
C GLY A 70 1.17 -14.62 10.41
N LYS A 71 2.49 -14.36 10.30
CA LYS A 71 3.26 -13.60 11.28
C LYS A 71 4.36 -12.78 10.61
N ILE A 72 4.64 -11.61 11.16
CA ILE A 72 5.87 -10.86 10.86
C ILE A 72 7.02 -11.62 11.51
N THR A 73 8.00 -12.03 10.71
CA THR A 73 9.16 -12.81 11.18
C THR A 73 10.43 -11.98 11.27
N ASN A 74 10.52 -10.91 10.50
CA ASN A 74 11.64 -9.98 10.49
C ASN A 74 11.21 -8.59 9.95
N GLY A 75 12.06 -7.59 10.17
CA GLY A 75 11.87 -6.22 9.72
C GLY A 75 11.15 -5.34 10.74
N SER A 76 10.98 -4.07 10.39
CA SER A 76 10.33 -3.06 11.22
C SER A 76 9.39 -2.18 10.39
N ILE A 77 8.42 -1.59 11.07
CA ILE A 77 7.45 -0.65 10.48
C ILE A 77 7.38 0.54 11.41
N GLU A 78 7.98 1.64 10.99
CA GLU A 78 8.09 2.85 11.77
C GLU A 78 7.03 3.86 11.33
N PHE A 79 6.19 4.30 12.27
CA PHE A 79 5.17 5.32 12.02
C PHE A 79 5.53 6.64 12.70
N HIS A 80 5.33 7.73 11.97
CA HIS A 80 5.57 9.09 12.44
C HIS A 80 4.26 9.89 12.37
N ARG A 81 3.84 10.47 13.50
CA ARG A 81 2.58 11.22 13.56
C ARG A 81 2.69 12.62 12.92
N GLN A 82 3.64 13.47 13.32
CA GLN A 82 3.93 14.78 12.67
C GLN A 82 5.38 15.27 12.88
N GLY A 83 5.85 16.17 11.98
CA GLY A 83 7.14 16.87 12.02
C GLY A 83 7.10 18.26 12.67
N GLY A 84 6.57 18.39 13.90
CA GLY A 84 6.55 19.65 14.65
C GLY A 84 6.27 19.46 16.15
N ASP A 85 7.23 19.89 16.99
CA ASP A 85 7.28 20.07 18.46
C ASP A 85 6.71 19.02 19.44
N ARG A 86 5.96 17.98 19.01
CA ARG A 86 5.49 16.91 19.91
C ARG A 86 5.67 15.53 19.28
N ALA A 87 6.54 14.72 19.89
CA ALA A 87 6.89 13.39 19.41
C ALA A 87 5.72 12.40 19.55
N THR A 88 5.61 11.44 18.62
CA THR A 88 4.63 10.33 18.65
C THR A 88 4.63 9.59 20.00
N SER A 89 5.80 9.53 20.65
CA SER A 89 6.03 8.95 21.97
C SER A 89 5.32 9.69 23.11
N GLN A 90 5.21 11.03 23.06
CA GLN A 90 4.54 11.82 24.09
C GLN A 90 3.02 11.59 24.09
N LEU A 91 2.44 11.36 22.92
CA LEU A 91 1.00 11.12 22.78
C LEU A 91 0.60 9.71 23.24
N LEU A 92 1.43 8.70 22.98
CA LEU A 92 1.20 7.34 23.52
C LEU A 92 1.40 7.29 25.05
N ALA A 93 2.34 8.09 25.58
CA ALA A 93 2.54 8.24 27.02
C ALA A 93 1.35 8.95 27.71
N GLU A 94 0.76 9.97 27.08
CA GLU A 94 -0.43 10.69 27.58
C GLU A 94 -1.70 9.81 27.59
N ASP A 95 -1.82 8.86 26.65
CA ASP A 95 -2.94 7.90 26.57
C ASP A 95 -2.84 6.74 27.60
N GLY A 96 -1.85 6.76 28.49
CA GLY A 96 -1.58 5.65 29.44
C GLY A 96 -1.18 4.35 28.73
N ALA A 97 -0.82 4.46 27.46
CA ALA A 97 -0.49 3.38 26.56
C ALA A 97 1.03 3.35 26.36
N GLY A 98 1.75 3.00 27.43
CA GLY A 98 3.22 2.93 27.43
C GLY A 98 3.74 2.21 26.18
N ALA A 99 4.48 2.96 25.36
CA ALA A 99 5.12 2.47 24.15
C ALA A 99 6.63 2.70 24.21
N ASP A 100 7.19 2.92 25.41
CA ASP A 100 8.59 3.34 25.62
C ASP A 100 9.58 2.42 24.90
N ASP A 101 9.34 1.10 24.88
CA ASP A 101 10.18 0.10 24.19
C ASP A 101 10.02 0.08 22.65
N ALA A 102 8.97 0.72 22.14
CA ALA A 102 8.66 0.83 20.70
C ALA A 102 9.03 2.20 20.12
N VAL A 103 9.42 3.17 20.95
CA VAL A 103 9.94 4.46 20.47
C VAL A 103 11.29 4.24 19.81
N THR A 104 11.44 4.78 18.61
CA THR A 104 12.68 4.67 17.83
C THR A 104 13.56 5.90 18.05
N ALA A 105 14.83 5.80 17.66
CA ALA A 105 15.78 6.91 17.76
C ALA A 105 15.40 8.13 16.90
N SER A 106 14.56 7.94 15.88
CA SER A 106 14.06 9.01 15.01
C SER A 106 12.88 9.80 15.63
N GLY A 107 12.34 9.35 16.77
CA GLY A 107 11.13 9.90 17.38
C GLY A 107 9.81 9.30 16.83
N GLY A 108 9.91 8.31 15.95
CA GLY A 108 8.80 7.47 15.49
C GLY A 108 8.44 6.35 16.48
N VAL A 109 7.49 5.51 16.07
CA VAL A 109 7.08 4.31 16.81
C VAL A 109 7.15 3.11 15.89
N ASP A 110 7.91 2.10 16.28
CA ASP A 110 7.97 0.81 15.59
C ASP A 110 6.72 -0.01 15.94
N ILE A 111 5.76 0.00 15.01
CA ILE A 111 4.48 -0.70 15.10
C ILE A 111 4.69 -2.21 15.32
N THR A 112 5.79 -2.80 14.83
CA THR A 112 6.04 -4.24 14.97
C THR A 112 6.36 -4.67 16.39
N ARG A 113 6.79 -3.74 17.24
CA ARG A 113 7.07 -3.98 18.66
C ARG A 113 5.84 -3.81 19.54
N LEU A 114 4.77 -3.20 19.02
CA LEU A 114 3.53 -3.05 19.75
C LEU A 114 2.77 -4.37 19.81
N ASN A 115 2.19 -4.67 20.96
CA ASN A 115 1.21 -5.76 21.04
C ASN A 115 -0.03 -5.37 20.21
N PRO A 116 -0.51 -6.21 19.26
CA PRO A 116 -1.64 -5.90 18.40
C PRO A 116 -2.97 -5.60 19.14
N ARG A 117 -3.08 -5.98 20.43
CA ARG A 117 -4.23 -5.73 21.30
C ARG A 117 -4.00 -4.61 22.33
N SER A 118 -2.84 -3.95 22.29
CA SER A 118 -2.50 -2.84 23.20
C SER A 118 -3.38 -1.61 22.96
N ALA A 119 -3.46 -0.75 23.98
CA ALA A 119 -4.06 0.57 23.83
C ALA A 119 -3.31 1.43 22.79
N ALA A 120 -1.98 1.32 22.72
CA ALA A 120 -1.16 2.07 21.77
C ALA A 120 -1.52 1.73 20.31
N MET A 121 -1.63 0.44 19.98
CA MET A 121 -2.04 0.03 18.64
C MET A 121 -3.49 0.47 18.33
N ARG A 122 -4.38 0.47 19.32
CA ARG A 122 -5.74 1.00 19.15
C ARG A 122 -5.77 2.51 18.93
N ALA A 123 -4.87 3.27 19.55
CA ALA A 123 -4.76 4.71 19.35
C ALA A 123 -4.24 5.06 17.94
N ILE A 124 -3.41 4.19 17.35
CA ILE A 124 -2.92 4.36 15.97
C ILE A 124 -4.01 3.98 14.96
N ARG A 125 -4.64 2.81 15.13
CA ARG A 125 -5.67 2.33 14.20
C ARG A 125 -6.93 3.16 14.28
N GLY A 126 -7.51 3.49 13.13
CA GLY A 126 -8.78 4.21 13.04
C GLY A 126 -8.65 5.71 13.29
N ALA A 127 -7.78 6.15 14.21
CA ALA A 127 -7.52 7.56 14.44
C ALA A 127 -6.41 8.13 13.53
N GLU A 128 -5.25 7.48 13.46
CA GLU A 128 -4.07 8.00 12.75
C GLU A 128 -3.84 7.28 11.41
N ILE A 129 -4.03 5.96 11.40
CA ILE A 129 -3.99 5.12 10.21
C ILE A 129 -5.35 4.47 10.04
N ALA A 130 -6.02 4.78 8.93
CA ALA A 130 -7.29 4.16 8.56
C ALA A 130 -7.11 3.25 7.35
N MET A 131 -8.00 2.26 7.21
CA MET A 131 -7.98 1.32 6.09
C MET A 131 -9.35 1.21 5.44
N ILE A 132 -9.37 1.27 4.11
CA ILE A 132 -10.49 0.89 3.25
C ILE A 132 -10.14 -0.50 2.69
N PHE A 133 -10.94 -1.50 3.04
CA PHE A 133 -10.75 -2.87 2.58
C PHE A 133 -11.35 -3.09 1.18
N GLN A 134 -10.90 -4.15 0.51
CA GLN A 134 -11.26 -4.49 -0.88
C GLN A 134 -12.76 -4.69 -1.12
N GLU A 135 -13.51 -5.18 -0.11
CA GLU A 135 -14.95 -5.45 -0.25
C GLU A 135 -15.78 -4.72 0.82
N PRO A 136 -16.66 -3.78 0.43
CA PRO A 136 -17.52 -3.06 1.37
C PRO A 136 -18.47 -3.95 2.17
N MET A 137 -18.92 -5.05 1.58
CA MET A 137 -19.94 -5.94 2.17
C MET A 137 -19.39 -6.77 3.32
N THR A 138 -18.09 -7.09 3.30
CA THR A 138 -17.42 -7.81 4.39
C THR A 138 -16.98 -6.86 5.50
N SER A 139 -16.83 -5.57 5.17
CA SER A 139 -16.34 -4.54 6.09
C SER A 139 -17.45 -3.86 6.87
N LEU A 140 -18.61 -3.61 6.24
CA LEU A 140 -19.78 -3.06 6.92
C LEU A 140 -20.59 -4.18 7.54
N ASN A 141 -20.87 -4.07 8.83
CA ASN A 141 -21.71 -5.02 9.53
C ASN A 141 -23.18 -4.82 9.12
N PRO A 142 -23.85 -5.85 8.54
CA PRO A 142 -25.19 -5.72 7.97
C PRO A 142 -26.30 -5.53 9.01
N VAL A 143 -26.04 -5.79 10.30
CA VAL A 143 -27.04 -5.67 11.38
C VAL A 143 -27.01 -4.32 12.09
N TYR A 144 -26.05 -3.44 11.77
CA TYR A 144 -25.96 -2.08 12.29
C TYR A 144 -26.25 -1.06 11.20
N THR A 145 -26.71 0.13 11.59
CA THR A 145 -26.89 1.22 10.62
C THR A 145 -25.54 1.77 10.19
N VAL A 146 -25.52 2.47 9.07
CA VAL A 146 -24.30 3.10 8.57
C VAL A 146 -23.82 4.19 9.53
N GLY A 147 -24.74 5.01 10.05
CA GLY A 147 -24.43 6.05 11.01
C GLY A 147 -23.82 5.50 12.29
N SER A 148 -24.40 4.43 12.87
CA SER A 148 -23.88 3.87 14.12
C SER A 148 -22.46 3.33 14.01
N GLN A 149 -22.08 2.78 12.84
CA GLN A 149 -20.73 2.28 12.59
C GLN A 149 -19.70 3.42 12.47
N ILE A 150 -20.09 4.55 11.86
CA ILE A 150 -19.25 5.74 11.78
C ILE A 150 -19.14 6.42 13.15
N GLU A 151 -20.27 6.52 13.87
CA GLU A 151 -20.33 7.06 15.24
C GLU A 151 -19.43 6.30 16.21
N GLU A 152 -19.34 4.97 16.09
CA GLU A 152 -18.48 4.14 16.94
C GLU A 152 -17.01 4.56 16.84
N ALA A 153 -16.49 4.74 15.63
CA ALA A 153 -15.11 5.18 15.43
C ALA A 153 -14.85 6.56 16.08
N ILE A 154 -15.77 7.50 15.89
CA ILE A 154 -15.68 8.86 16.44
C ILE A 154 -15.74 8.84 17.98
N LEU A 155 -16.62 8.02 18.55
CA LEU A 155 -16.77 7.86 19.99
C LEU A 155 -15.52 7.29 20.65
N LEU A 156 -14.83 6.38 19.95
CA LEU A 156 -13.62 5.75 20.44
C LEU A 156 -12.39 6.68 20.38
N HIS A 157 -12.33 7.59 19.41
CA HIS A 157 -11.09 8.30 19.10
C HIS A 157 -11.14 9.83 19.22
N GLN A 158 -12.32 10.46 19.17
CA GLN A 158 -12.41 11.92 19.15
C GLN A 158 -13.23 12.54 20.28
N THR A 159 -14.32 11.91 20.70
CA THR A 159 -15.24 12.53 21.69
C THR A 159 -16.10 11.51 22.42
N PRO A 160 -16.28 11.63 23.75
CA PRO A 160 -17.24 10.81 24.49
C PRO A 160 -18.70 11.28 24.29
N ASP A 161 -18.91 12.49 23.75
CA ASP A 161 -20.25 13.05 23.50
C ASP A 161 -20.90 12.39 22.28
N LYS A 162 -21.95 11.61 22.55
CA LYS A 162 -22.73 10.88 21.56
C LYS A 162 -23.46 11.79 20.57
N GLU A 163 -23.97 12.93 21.00
CA GLU A 163 -24.71 13.81 20.10
C GLU A 163 -23.76 14.50 19.13
N LYS A 164 -22.57 14.91 19.62
CA LYS A 164 -21.49 15.41 18.77
C LYS A 164 -21.00 14.36 17.78
N ALA A 165 -20.82 13.12 18.23
CA ALA A 165 -20.40 12.02 17.35
C ALA A 165 -21.42 11.74 16.23
N ARG A 166 -22.72 11.73 16.57
CA ARG A 166 -23.81 11.58 15.61
C ARG A 166 -23.81 12.70 14.57
N GLN A 167 -23.59 13.94 14.99
CA GLN A 167 -23.51 15.06 14.06
C GLN A 167 -22.30 14.95 13.13
N GLN A 168 -21.12 14.63 13.67
CA GLN A 168 -19.91 14.42 12.88
C GLN A 168 -20.06 13.27 11.87
N ALA A 169 -20.72 12.17 12.24
CA ALA A 169 -21.00 11.06 11.32
C ALA A 169 -21.88 11.50 10.13
N VAL A 170 -22.91 12.31 10.38
CA VAL A 170 -23.76 12.89 9.32
C VAL A 170 -22.98 13.86 8.45
N ASP A 171 -22.13 14.70 9.05
CA ASP A 171 -21.30 15.65 8.31
C ASP A 171 -20.28 14.93 7.42
N MET A 172 -19.69 13.83 7.90
CA MET A 172 -18.80 12.99 7.11
C MET A 172 -19.53 12.30 5.94
N LEU A 173 -20.76 11.80 6.18
CA LEU A 173 -21.62 11.29 5.09
C LEU A 173 -21.92 12.38 4.05
N ARG A 174 -22.11 13.63 4.48
CA ARG A 174 -22.29 14.78 3.57
C ARG A 174 -21.02 15.06 2.76
N GLN A 175 -19.84 15.02 3.38
CA GLN A 175 -18.55 15.25 2.72
C GLN A 175 -18.27 14.21 1.62
N VAL A 176 -18.58 12.94 1.86
CA VAL A 176 -18.43 11.88 0.85
C VAL A 176 -19.51 11.91 -0.24
N GLY A 177 -20.41 12.90 -0.22
CA GLY A 177 -21.44 13.11 -1.24
C GLY A 177 -22.62 12.15 -1.13
N MET A 178 -22.99 11.70 0.08
CA MET A 178 -24.21 10.89 0.25
C MET A 178 -25.47 11.74 0.05
N PRO A 179 -26.47 11.26 -0.71
CA PRO A 179 -27.75 11.93 -0.82
C PRO A 179 -28.56 11.72 0.47
N ASN A 180 -29.11 12.81 1.01
CA ASN A 180 -29.86 12.82 2.28
C ASN A 180 -29.09 12.12 3.43
N PRO A 181 -27.92 12.66 3.85
CA PRO A 181 -27.03 12.05 4.84
C PRO A 181 -27.74 11.61 6.13
N GLU A 182 -28.70 12.40 6.61
CA GLU A 182 -29.46 12.15 7.84
C GLU A 182 -30.33 10.88 7.73
N ARG A 183 -30.83 10.58 6.53
CA ARG A 183 -31.58 9.36 6.23
C ARG A 183 -30.64 8.17 6.05
N ILE A 184 -29.53 8.37 5.35
CA ILE A 184 -28.53 7.32 5.09
C ILE A 184 -27.87 6.85 6.40
N ALA A 185 -27.61 7.75 7.34
CA ALA A 185 -27.12 7.40 8.67
C ALA A 185 -28.02 6.38 9.39
N LYS A 186 -29.33 6.39 9.12
CA LYS A 186 -30.32 5.48 9.68
C LYS A 186 -30.56 4.23 8.83
N SER A 187 -29.95 4.14 7.65
CA SER A 187 -30.09 3.01 6.74
C SER A 187 -29.06 1.92 7.05
N TYR A 188 -29.39 0.68 6.69
CA TYR A 188 -28.51 -0.47 6.79
C TYR A 188 -27.70 -0.67 5.49
N PRO A 189 -26.51 -1.31 5.55
CA PRO A 189 -25.65 -1.50 4.37
C PRO A 189 -26.33 -2.19 3.18
N HIS A 190 -27.21 -3.15 3.44
CA HIS A 190 -27.96 -3.88 2.40
C HIS A 190 -29.03 -3.03 1.69
N GLN A 191 -29.34 -1.84 2.20
CA GLN A 191 -30.28 -0.87 1.59
C GLN A 191 -29.57 0.11 0.64
N LEU A 192 -28.25 0.03 0.51
CA LEU A 192 -27.42 0.95 -0.28
C LEU A 192 -26.95 0.32 -1.60
N SER A 193 -26.72 1.15 -2.63
CA SER A 193 -26.03 0.72 -3.86
C SER A 193 -24.55 0.41 -3.60
N GLY A 194 -23.87 -0.26 -4.53
CA GLY A 194 -22.43 -0.55 -4.42
C GLY A 194 -21.58 0.71 -4.18
N GLY A 195 -21.77 1.75 -5.00
CA GLY A 195 -21.08 3.04 -4.83
C GLY A 195 -21.43 3.76 -3.52
N MET A 196 -22.69 3.67 -3.05
CA MET A 196 -23.07 4.21 -1.74
C MET A 196 -22.39 3.45 -0.60
N ARG A 197 -22.32 2.12 -0.66
CA ARG A 197 -21.57 1.33 0.34
C ARG A 197 -20.09 1.71 0.37
N GLN A 198 -19.48 1.92 -0.80
CA GLN A 198 -18.10 2.40 -0.89
C GLN A 198 -17.93 3.76 -0.22
N ARG A 199 -18.81 4.72 -0.52
CA ARG A 199 -18.80 6.05 0.12
C ARG A 199 -18.99 5.96 1.63
N ALA A 200 -19.84 5.06 2.12
CA ALA A 200 -20.04 4.84 3.56
C ALA A 200 -18.77 4.30 4.22
N MET A 201 -18.06 3.38 3.56
CA MET A 201 -16.79 2.85 4.06
C MET A 201 -15.68 3.91 4.05
N ILE A 202 -15.62 4.75 3.01
CA ILE A 202 -14.73 5.93 2.97
C ILE A 202 -15.07 6.89 4.12
N ALA A 203 -16.35 7.20 4.33
CA ALA A 203 -16.78 8.06 5.44
C ALA A 203 -16.35 7.50 6.81
N MET A 204 -16.50 6.20 7.02
CA MET A 204 -16.05 5.54 8.24
C MET A 204 -14.53 5.65 8.43
N ALA A 205 -13.74 5.34 7.41
CA ALA A 205 -12.28 5.44 7.46
C ALA A 205 -11.78 6.88 7.68
N MET A 206 -12.50 7.87 7.13
CA MET A 206 -12.13 9.28 7.17
C MET A 206 -12.68 10.03 8.39
N SER A 207 -13.59 9.41 9.15
CA SER A 207 -14.30 10.02 10.28
C SER A 207 -13.39 10.63 11.33
N CYS A 208 -12.18 10.09 11.49
CA CYS A 208 -11.21 10.55 12.48
C CYS A 208 -10.10 11.46 11.93
N HIS A 209 -10.14 11.81 10.64
CA HIS A 209 -9.10 12.58 9.92
C HIS A 209 -7.70 11.92 10.02
N PRO A 210 -7.54 10.69 9.49
CA PRO A 210 -6.29 9.95 9.60
C PRO A 210 -5.15 10.66 8.87
N ALA A 211 -3.94 10.57 9.41
CA ALA A 211 -2.72 11.04 8.76
C ALA A 211 -2.33 10.15 7.56
N LEU A 212 -2.64 8.84 7.63
CA LEU A 212 -2.46 7.88 6.55
C LEU A 212 -3.75 7.12 6.25
N LEU A 213 -4.19 7.13 5.00
CA LEU A 213 -5.23 6.26 4.49
C LEU A 213 -4.64 5.12 3.66
N ILE A 214 -4.86 3.88 4.09
CA ILE A 214 -4.55 2.69 3.29
C ILE A 214 -5.81 2.29 2.52
N ALA A 215 -5.73 2.28 1.19
CA ALA A 215 -6.84 1.88 0.35
C ALA A 215 -6.47 0.61 -0.42
N ASP A 216 -6.99 -0.52 0.05
CA ASP A 216 -6.72 -1.84 -0.53
C ASP A 216 -7.79 -2.19 -1.56
N GLU A 217 -7.48 -1.98 -2.84
CA GLU A 217 -8.40 -2.19 -3.96
C GLU A 217 -9.78 -1.54 -3.76
N PRO A 218 -9.83 -0.22 -3.45
CA PRO A 218 -11.05 0.45 -3.01
C PRO A 218 -12.11 0.63 -4.10
N THR A 219 -11.79 0.31 -5.36
CA THR A 219 -12.72 0.46 -6.49
C THR A 219 -13.10 -0.87 -7.12
N THR A 220 -12.64 -1.99 -6.55
CA THR A 220 -13.00 -3.33 -7.02
C THR A 220 -14.51 -3.53 -6.96
N ALA A 221 -15.06 -4.16 -8.01
CA ALA A 221 -16.50 -4.41 -8.20
C ALA A 221 -17.40 -3.16 -8.40
N LEU A 222 -16.83 -2.01 -8.75
CA LEU A 222 -17.57 -0.82 -9.20
C LEU A 222 -17.56 -0.68 -10.72
N ASP A 223 -18.59 -0.02 -11.28
CA ASP A 223 -18.56 0.38 -12.69
C ASP A 223 -17.56 1.54 -12.90
N VAL A 224 -17.08 1.70 -14.14
CA VAL A 224 -16.05 2.68 -14.52
C VAL A 224 -16.44 4.13 -14.14
N THR A 225 -17.73 4.47 -14.20
CA THR A 225 -18.18 5.83 -13.86
C THR A 225 -18.13 6.05 -12.34
N THR A 226 -18.63 5.10 -11.56
CA THR A 226 -18.57 5.15 -10.10
C THR A 226 -17.12 5.10 -9.62
N GLU A 227 -16.25 4.28 -10.21
CA GLU A 227 -14.82 4.24 -9.91
C GLU A 227 -14.18 5.64 -10.04
N ALA A 228 -14.34 6.29 -11.19
CA ALA A 228 -13.78 7.63 -11.41
C ALA A 228 -14.27 8.66 -10.38
N GLN A 229 -15.54 8.59 -9.98
CA GLN A 229 -16.10 9.45 -8.94
C GLN A 229 -15.51 9.18 -7.54
N ILE A 230 -15.25 7.91 -7.21
CA ILE A 230 -14.62 7.53 -5.94
C ILE A 230 -13.17 8.00 -5.89
N LEU A 231 -12.41 7.83 -6.97
CA LEU A 231 -11.03 8.32 -7.06
C LEU A 231 -10.95 9.84 -6.94
N ALA A 232 -11.86 10.57 -7.60
CA ALA A 232 -11.95 12.02 -7.47
C ALA A 232 -12.31 12.46 -6.05
N LEU A 233 -13.23 11.74 -5.38
CA LEU A 233 -13.55 11.98 -3.97
C LEU A 233 -12.33 11.78 -3.07
N MET A 234 -11.60 10.68 -3.24
CA MET A 234 -10.42 10.38 -2.41
C MET A 234 -9.34 11.45 -2.57
N ARG A 235 -9.07 11.90 -3.81
CA ARG A 235 -8.15 13.01 -4.07
C ARG A 235 -8.62 14.30 -3.38
N LYS A 236 -9.90 14.64 -3.52
CA LYS A 236 -10.46 15.82 -2.85
C LYS A 236 -10.25 15.76 -1.33
N LEU A 237 -10.57 14.64 -0.71
CA LEU A 237 -10.42 14.46 0.74
C LEU A 237 -8.95 14.48 1.18
N LYS A 238 -8.04 13.92 0.37
CA LYS A 238 -6.60 14.00 0.58
C LYS A 238 -6.15 15.46 0.68
N ASP A 239 -6.54 16.28 -0.29
CA ASP A 239 -6.14 17.68 -0.38
C ASP A 239 -6.78 18.52 0.74
N GLU A 240 -8.02 18.23 1.14
CA GLU A 240 -8.72 18.93 2.22
C GLU A 240 -8.18 18.59 3.61
N ILE A 241 -7.76 17.35 3.85
CA ILE A 241 -7.29 16.87 5.18
C ILE A 241 -5.75 16.95 5.30
N GLY A 242 -5.02 16.97 4.19
CA GLY A 242 -3.56 16.95 4.18
C GLY A 242 -2.96 15.59 4.51
N MET A 243 -3.68 14.50 4.25
CA MET A 243 -3.23 13.13 4.54
C MET A 243 -2.40 12.50 3.41
N SER A 244 -1.65 11.45 3.74
CA SER A 244 -1.05 10.55 2.76
C SER A 244 -2.01 9.42 2.39
N ILE A 245 -1.85 8.86 1.19
CA ILE A 245 -2.59 7.67 0.77
C ILE A 245 -1.61 6.58 0.33
N MET A 246 -1.75 5.38 0.91
CA MET A 246 -1.19 4.16 0.33
C MET A 246 -2.27 3.48 -0.51
N PHE A 247 -2.14 3.51 -1.83
CA PHE A 247 -3.17 3.03 -2.75
C PHE A 247 -2.74 1.70 -3.37
N ILE A 248 -3.39 0.60 -3.00
CA ILE A 248 -3.14 -0.72 -3.58
C ILE A 248 -4.14 -0.96 -4.70
N THR A 249 -3.63 -1.32 -5.87
CA THR A 249 -4.46 -1.71 -7.01
C THR A 249 -3.71 -2.65 -7.95
N HIS A 250 -4.45 -3.34 -8.80
CA HIS A 250 -3.90 -4.04 -9.95
C HIS A 250 -4.07 -3.24 -11.27
N SER A 251 -4.76 -2.09 -11.23
CA SER A 251 -5.00 -1.24 -12.40
C SER A 251 -3.96 -0.12 -12.52
N MET A 252 -3.08 -0.25 -13.51
CA MET A 252 -2.11 0.80 -13.85
C MET A 252 -2.79 2.09 -14.33
N GLY A 253 -3.96 2.01 -14.98
CA GLY A 253 -4.70 3.22 -15.39
C GLY A 253 -5.12 4.09 -14.19
N VAL A 254 -5.56 3.45 -13.10
CA VAL A 254 -5.91 4.15 -11.85
C VAL A 254 -4.66 4.75 -11.20
N VAL A 255 -3.53 4.04 -11.23
CA VAL A 255 -2.25 4.56 -10.72
C VAL A 255 -1.81 5.82 -11.46
N ALA A 256 -1.84 5.80 -12.80
CA ALA A 256 -1.51 6.97 -13.61
C ALA A 256 -2.42 8.17 -13.31
N GLN A 257 -3.68 7.91 -12.93
CA GLN A 257 -4.62 8.97 -12.61
C GLN A 257 -4.39 9.57 -11.23
N LEU A 258 -4.00 8.77 -10.21
CA LEU A 258 -4.08 9.15 -8.79
C LEU A 258 -2.73 9.32 -8.08
N CYS A 259 -1.74 8.50 -8.42
CA CYS A 259 -0.52 8.34 -7.61
C CYS A 259 0.57 9.35 -7.97
N ASP A 260 1.36 9.74 -6.97
CA ASP A 260 2.58 10.53 -7.12
C ASP A 260 3.80 9.61 -7.36
N GLU A 261 3.88 8.52 -6.59
CA GLU A 261 4.91 7.49 -6.67
C GLU A 261 4.28 6.11 -6.84
N VAL A 262 5.04 5.17 -7.39
CA VAL A 262 4.59 3.80 -7.62
C VAL A 262 5.66 2.82 -7.17
N ILE A 263 5.23 1.82 -6.41
CA ILE A 263 5.99 0.67 -5.95
C ILE A 263 5.46 -0.56 -6.68
N VAL A 264 6.31 -1.19 -7.48
CA VAL A 264 6.00 -2.43 -8.19
C VAL A 264 6.50 -3.61 -7.36
N MET A 265 5.58 -4.51 -7.00
CA MET A 265 5.85 -5.70 -6.20
C MET A 265 5.72 -6.98 -7.02
N TYR A 266 6.66 -7.91 -6.82
CA TYR A 266 6.62 -9.26 -7.36
C TYR A 266 7.08 -10.27 -6.30
N LEU A 267 6.32 -11.35 -6.09
CA LEU A 267 6.60 -12.43 -5.12
C LEU A 267 7.10 -11.93 -3.75
N GLY A 268 6.39 -10.97 -3.16
CA GLY A 268 6.72 -10.45 -1.84
C GLY A 268 7.93 -9.54 -1.79
N GLN A 269 8.41 -9.02 -2.93
CA GLN A 269 9.56 -8.12 -3.00
C GLN A 269 9.20 -6.86 -3.78
N VAL A 270 9.76 -5.72 -3.37
CA VAL A 270 9.77 -4.51 -4.19
C VAL A 270 10.82 -4.69 -5.28
N VAL A 271 10.38 -4.68 -6.55
CA VAL A 271 11.27 -4.86 -7.70
C VAL A 271 11.61 -3.54 -8.39
N GLU A 272 10.75 -2.54 -8.26
CA GLU A 272 10.96 -1.20 -8.81
C GLU A 272 10.15 -0.16 -8.04
N ARG A 273 10.73 1.02 -7.82
CA ARG A 273 10.07 2.18 -7.23
C ARG A 273 10.52 3.45 -7.94
N ALA A 274 9.58 4.27 -8.39
CA ALA A 274 9.89 5.61 -8.90
C ALA A 274 8.64 6.51 -8.86
N SER A 275 8.79 7.75 -9.33
CA SER A 275 7.66 8.61 -9.65
C SER A 275 6.74 7.95 -10.69
N VAL A 276 5.46 8.34 -10.69
CA VAL A 276 4.49 7.83 -11.67
C VAL A 276 4.96 8.06 -13.10
N ASP A 277 5.53 9.22 -13.40
CA ASP A 277 6.02 9.52 -14.75
C ASP A 277 7.19 8.60 -15.16
N GLU A 278 8.19 8.41 -14.30
CA GLU A 278 9.32 7.51 -14.60
C GLU A 278 8.86 6.06 -14.81
N ILE A 279 7.90 5.56 -14.02
CA ILE A 279 7.38 4.20 -14.20
C ILE A 279 6.67 4.04 -15.54
N PHE A 280 5.86 5.00 -15.97
CA PHE A 280 5.09 4.86 -17.21
C PHE A 280 5.92 5.12 -18.48
N TYR A 281 6.85 6.07 -18.43
CA TYR A 281 7.64 6.46 -19.61
C TYR A 281 9.01 5.80 -19.69
N ASN A 282 9.60 5.42 -18.56
CA ASN A 282 10.96 4.89 -18.47
C ASN A 282 11.08 3.65 -17.54
N PRO A 283 10.18 2.65 -17.63
CA PRO A 283 10.21 1.48 -16.76
C PRO A 283 11.50 0.67 -16.96
N LYS A 284 12.13 0.28 -15.84
CA LYS A 284 13.45 -0.35 -15.81
C LYS A 284 13.36 -1.85 -15.64
N HIS A 285 12.64 -2.31 -14.62
CA HIS A 285 12.58 -3.73 -14.32
C HIS A 285 11.79 -4.45 -15.44
N PRO A 286 12.30 -5.58 -15.98
CA PRO A 286 11.62 -6.32 -17.05
C PRO A 286 10.18 -6.69 -16.74
N TYR A 287 9.88 -7.01 -15.47
CA TYR A 287 8.52 -7.22 -14.99
C TYR A 287 7.61 -5.99 -15.18
N THR A 288 8.04 -4.81 -14.76
CA THR A 288 7.28 -3.56 -14.91
C THR A 288 7.04 -3.24 -16.38
N ARG A 289 8.06 -3.43 -17.23
CA ARG A 289 7.93 -3.30 -18.68
C ARG A 289 6.85 -4.24 -19.23
N SER A 290 6.85 -5.50 -18.78
CA SER A 290 5.84 -6.48 -19.18
C SER A 290 4.44 -6.12 -18.68
N LEU A 291 4.29 -5.66 -17.43
CA LEU A 291 3.01 -5.20 -16.89
C LEU A 291 2.40 -4.07 -17.74
N LEU A 292 3.20 -3.07 -18.09
CA LEU A 292 2.75 -1.92 -18.88
C LEU A 292 2.40 -2.30 -20.32
N ARG A 293 3.10 -3.27 -20.92
CA ARG A 293 2.80 -3.77 -22.26
C ARG A 293 1.55 -4.63 -22.32
N SER A 294 1.16 -5.24 -21.21
CA SER A 294 -0.09 -6.00 -21.09
C SER A 294 -1.34 -5.12 -20.98
N ILE A 295 -1.19 -3.80 -20.82
CA ILE A 295 -2.33 -2.87 -20.77
C ILE A 295 -2.80 -2.55 -22.19
N PRO A 296 -4.10 -2.70 -22.50
CA PRO A 296 -4.66 -2.29 -23.78
C PRO A 296 -4.44 -0.78 -24.01
N ARG A 297 -3.90 -0.41 -25.18
CA ARG A 297 -3.73 1.00 -25.56
C ARG A 297 -4.85 1.44 -26.49
N ILE A 298 -5.45 2.59 -26.20
CA ILE A 298 -6.45 3.21 -27.08
C ILE A 298 -5.77 3.55 -28.41
N GLY A 299 -6.36 3.11 -29.52
CA GLY A 299 -5.78 3.29 -30.87
C GLY A 299 -4.92 2.13 -31.37
N MET A 300 -4.87 0.99 -30.67
CA MET A 300 -4.36 -0.26 -31.24
C MET A 300 -5.22 -0.68 -32.45
N ALA A 301 -4.58 -1.15 -33.51
CA ALA A 301 -5.27 -1.73 -34.65
C ALA A 301 -6.11 -2.94 -34.21
N GLU A 302 -7.30 -3.09 -34.78
CA GLU A 302 -8.16 -4.25 -34.55
C GLU A 302 -7.37 -5.56 -34.76
N HIS A 303 -7.57 -6.54 -33.88
CA HIS A 303 -6.89 -7.85 -33.88
C HIS A 303 -5.38 -7.85 -33.55
N THR A 304 -4.82 -6.76 -33.01
CA THR A 304 -3.46 -6.80 -32.44
C THR A 304 -3.45 -7.70 -31.18
N PRO A 305 -2.65 -8.78 -31.12
CA PRO A 305 -2.57 -9.62 -29.93
C PRO A 305 -2.03 -8.83 -28.74
N LEU A 306 -2.69 -8.94 -27.59
CA LEU A 306 -2.19 -8.35 -26.34
C LEU A 306 -0.93 -9.09 -25.90
N GLU A 307 0.12 -8.33 -25.57
CA GLU A 307 1.33 -8.93 -24.98
C GLU A 307 1.00 -9.44 -23.58
N VAL A 308 1.19 -10.74 -23.36
CA VAL A 308 1.03 -11.36 -22.04
C VAL A 308 2.39 -11.65 -21.42
N ILE A 309 2.47 -11.50 -20.10
CA ILE A 309 3.66 -11.89 -19.35
C ILE A 309 3.80 -13.42 -19.43
N LYS A 310 4.87 -13.89 -20.08
CA LYS A 310 5.09 -15.31 -20.34
C LYS A 310 5.28 -16.12 -19.05
N GLY A 311 4.98 -17.41 -19.12
CA GLY A 311 5.14 -18.37 -18.02
C GLY A 311 4.06 -18.25 -16.94
N SER A 312 4.07 -19.18 -16.01
CA SER A 312 3.21 -19.19 -14.83
C SER A 312 3.91 -18.56 -13.63
N ILE A 313 3.12 -17.99 -12.71
CA ILE A 313 3.64 -17.57 -11.40
C ILE A 313 4.21 -18.82 -10.70
N PRO A 314 5.44 -18.76 -10.15
CA PRO A 314 5.99 -19.84 -9.34
C PRO A 314 5.05 -20.21 -8.20
N ASP A 315 5.03 -21.51 -7.85
CA ASP A 315 4.25 -21.99 -6.72
C ASP A 315 4.75 -21.31 -5.42
N PRO A 316 3.87 -20.83 -4.52
CA PRO A 316 4.25 -20.13 -3.29
C PRO A 316 5.14 -20.94 -2.33
N TYR A 317 5.17 -22.27 -2.46
CA TYR A 317 6.03 -23.18 -1.69
C TYR A 317 7.38 -23.42 -2.37
N THR A 318 7.53 -23.02 -3.63
CA THR A 318 8.79 -23.14 -4.36
C THR A 318 9.69 -21.95 -4.07
N GLN A 319 10.87 -22.22 -3.51
CA GLN A 319 11.86 -21.18 -3.27
C GLN A 319 12.58 -20.83 -4.58
N VAL A 320 12.29 -19.64 -5.11
CA VAL A 320 13.06 -19.06 -6.21
C VAL A 320 14.35 -18.49 -5.64
N THR A 321 15.50 -18.93 -6.15
CA THR A 321 16.81 -18.37 -5.81
C THR A 321 17.13 -17.17 -6.70
N GLY A 322 18.01 -16.29 -6.23
CA GLY A 322 18.42 -15.11 -6.97
C GLY A 322 17.29 -14.11 -7.25
N CYS A 323 17.20 -13.61 -8.49
CA CYS A 323 16.16 -12.66 -8.90
C CYS A 323 14.80 -13.37 -8.98
N SER A 324 13.82 -12.93 -8.17
CA SER A 324 12.49 -13.54 -8.12
C SER A 324 11.78 -13.66 -9.47
N PHE A 325 12.03 -12.75 -10.42
CA PHE A 325 11.41 -12.74 -11.74
C PHE A 325 12.19 -13.53 -12.83
N HIS A 326 13.39 -14.04 -12.52
CA HIS A 326 14.25 -14.70 -13.51
C HIS A 326 13.57 -15.84 -14.31
N PRO A 327 12.61 -16.63 -13.76
CA PRO A 327 11.95 -17.71 -14.51
C PRO A 327 11.06 -17.22 -15.67
N ARG A 328 10.63 -15.96 -15.62
CA ARG A 328 9.72 -15.33 -16.60
C ARG A 328 10.37 -14.14 -17.32
N CYS A 329 11.61 -13.81 -16.96
CA CYS A 329 12.29 -12.61 -17.42
C CYS A 329 12.72 -12.75 -18.90
N PRO A 330 12.29 -11.83 -19.80
CA PRO A 330 12.76 -11.83 -21.18
C PRO A 330 14.23 -11.41 -21.31
N ASP A 331 14.75 -10.69 -20.31
CA ASP A 331 16.11 -10.14 -20.26
C ASP A 331 17.00 -10.95 -19.29
N TYR A 332 16.79 -12.27 -19.19
CA TYR A 332 17.51 -13.15 -18.26
C TYR A 332 19.02 -13.25 -18.59
N LEU A 333 19.87 -12.93 -17.61
CA LEU A 333 21.34 -12.89 -17.76
C LEU A 333 22.05 -14.19 -17.33
N GLY A 334 21.37 -15.34 -17.33
CA GLY A 334 21.99 -16.62 -16.95
C GLY A 334 22.20 -16.75 -15.44
N ASP A 335 23.36 -17.28 -15.05
CA ASP A 335 23.60 -17.78 -13.68
C ASP A 335 23.52 -16.66 -12.62
N VAL A 336 23.95 -15.44 -12.95
CA VAL A 336 23.85 -14.29 -12.03
C VAL A 336 22.40 -14.04 -11.57
N CYS A 337 21.43 -14.09 -12.50
CA CYS A 337 20.02 -13.90 -12.17
C CYS A 337 19.41 -15.10 -11.42
N ARG A 338 19.97 -16.30 -11.56
CA ARG A 338 19.48 -17.52 -10.91
C ARG A 338 20.01 -17.64 -9.48
N ASP A 339 21.25 -17.23 -9.26
CA ASP A 339 21.99 -17.57 -8.05
C ASP A 339 22.12 -16.38 -7.10
N THR A 340 22.05 -15.14 -7.63
CA THR A 340 22.28 -13.91 -6.84
C THR A 340 21.03 -13.04 -6.79
N ILE A 341 20.71 -12.52 -5.59
CA ILE A 341 19.61 -11.56 -5.43
C ILE A 341 20.14 -10.19 -5.88
N PRO A 342 19.48 -9.50 -6.82
CA PRO A 342 19.93 -8.18 -7.26
C PRO A 342 19.81 -7.17 -6.12
N ALA A 343 20.90 -6.45 -5.86
CA ALA A 343 20.86 -5.26 -5.03
C ALA A 343 19.97 -4.19 -5.68
N GLU A 344 19.44 -3.29 -4.86
CA GLU A 344 18.70 -2.13 -5.37
C GLU A 344 19.68 -1.15 -6.02
N ALA A 345 19.51 -0.92 -7.31
CA ALA A 345 20.23 0.10 -8.05
C ALA A 345 19.42 1.40 -8.02
N LEU A 346 20.00 2.47 -7.47
CA LEU A 346 19.47 3.83 -7.60
C LEU A 346 19.95 4.43 -8.93
N LEU A 347 19.02 4.68 -9.82
CA LEU A 347 19.27 5.13 -11.18
C LEU A 347 19.26 6.65 -11.26
N ALA A 348 20.12 7.20 -12.12
CA ALA A 348 20.11 8.62 -12.42
C ALA A 348 18.85 8.98 -13.23
N GLY A 349 18.18 10.05 -12.82
CA GLY A 349 16.94 10.53 -13.43
C GLY A 349 16.50 11.86 -12.82
N PRO A 350 15.39 12.43 -13.30
CA PRO A 350 14.82 13.67 -12.75
C PRO A 350 14.26 13.48 -11.33
N THR A 351 13.87 12.24 -10.99
CA THR A 351 13.38 11.84 -9.66
C THR A 351 14.08 10.55 -9.22
N PRO A 352 14.12 10.23 -7.92
CA PRO A 352 14.64 8.94 -7.44
C PRO A 352 13.97 7.75 -8.15
N HIS A 353 14.78 6.81 -8.63
CA HIS A 353 14.33 5.61 -9.33
C HIS A 353 15.14 4.40 -8.88
N GLY A 354 14.55 3.56 -8.04
CA GLY A 354 15.13 2.31 -7.57
C GLY A 354 14.66 1.13 -8.40
N ALA A 355 15.58 0.23 -8.78
CA ALA A 355 15.25 -1.04 -9.43
C ALA A 355 16.13 -2.18 -8.90
N LYS A 356 15.52 -3.31 -8.52
CA LYS A 356 16.22 -4.54 -8.13
C LYS A 356 16.41 -5.45 -9.35
N CYS A 357 17.36 -5.10 -10.21
CA CYS A 357 17.67 -5.89 -11.41
C CYS A 357 19.15 -5.84 -11.79
N HIS A 358 19.73 -7.01 -12.10
CA HIS A 358 21.14 -7.11 -12.50
C HIS A 358 21.50 -6.32 -13.77
N LEU A 359 20.53 -5.99 -14.64
CA LEU A 359 20.78 -5.09 -15.79
C LEU A 359 21.39 -3.74 -15.36
N TYR A 360 21.20 -3.35 -14.10
CA TYR A 360 21.64 -2.08 -13.55
C TYR A 360 22.67 -2.20 -12.44
N THR A 361 23.06 -3.41 -12.05
CA THR A 361 24.12 -3.63 -11.04
C THR A 361 25.48 -3.89 -11.70
N ASP A 362 26.55 -3.73 -10.94
CA ASP A 362 27.91 -3.97 -11.44
C ASP A 362 28.12 -5.44 -11.83
N GLU A 363 27.53 -6.39 -11.09
CA GLU A 363 27.62 -7.82 -11.38
C GLU A 363 26.97 -8.16 -12.73
N GLY A 364 25.81 -7.56 -13.05
CA GLY A 364 25.17 -7.82 -14.33
C GLY A 364 25.85 -7.08 -15.49
N ARG A 365 26.45 -5.91 -15.26
CA ARG A 365 27.34 -5.26 -16.25
C ARG A 365 28.55 -6.15 -16.56
N ALA A 366 29.15 -6.77 -15.55
CA ALA A 366 30.24 -7.72 -15.74
C ALA A 366 29.78 -8.97 -16.51
N ALA A 367 28.59 -9.51 -16.22
CA ALA A 367 28.01 -10.64 -16.95
C ALA A 367 27.72 -10.30 -18.43
N LEU A 368 27.24 -9.09 -18.72
CA LEU A 368 27.02 -8.60 -20.10
C LEU A 368 28.33 -8.37 -20.86
N ALA A 369 29.40 -7.98 -20.17
CA ALA A 369 30.71 -7.75 -20.75
C ALA A 369 31.54 -9.03 -20.95
N ALA A 370 31.16 -10.13 -20.29
CA ALA A 370 31.83 -11.42 -20.47
C ALA A 370 31.62 -11.92 -21.91
N PRO A 371 32.68 -12.32 -22.63
CA PRO A 371 32.54 -12.86 -23.97
C PRO A 371 31.61 -14.07 -23.92
N ALA A 372 30.65 -14.12 -24.85
CA ALA A 372 29.73 -15.25 -24.98
C ALA A 372 30.54 -16.53 -25.15
N THR A 373 30.78 -17.25 -24.05
CA THR A 373 31.41 -18.56 -24.12
C THR A 373 30.47 -19.43 -24.93
N THR A 374 30.94 -19.81 -26.12
CA THR A 374 30.33 -20.80 -27.01
C THR A 374 29.84 -21.99 -26.19
N ARG A 375 28.53 -22.03 -25.91
CA ARG A 375 27.86 -23.24 -25.42
C ARG A 375 27.69 -24.15 -26.64
N GLY A 376 28.56 -25.14 -26.74
CA GLY A 376 28.44 -26.26 -27.69
C GLY A 376 27.34 -27.23 -27.28
#